data_AF-A0A2W4MQA7-F1
#
_entry.id   AF-A0A2W4MQA7-F1
#
_cell.length_a   1.000
_cell.length_b   1.000
_cell.length_c   1.000
_cell.angle_alpha   90.00
_cell.angle_beta   90.00
_cell.angle_gamma   90.00
#
_symmetry.space_group_name_H-M   'P 1'
#
loop_
_entity.id
_entity.type
_entity.pdbx_description
1 polymer ?
#
loop_
_entity_poly.entity_id
_entity_poly.type
_entity_poly.pdbx_seq_one_letter_code
_entity_poly.pdbx_strand_id
1 'polypeptide(L)'
;MEDREMPAPRWLLPFVGTLALATCSSTVLAAEASRDQSEWPCVQHKVDRLSSAQMWDGPPVEDLTGWREDKSIQKLVPVLTSRRVPIDDARKAIDDFAQSLPEEQRDQKLKLLFAAVLDATNRDRAVVMAGIERFQRRQRERAVAIEKQSAELRDLRASKDVSPAKVAEAQQAYDWAVRVFSERQQAIPLACEVPVLIEQRLFAIAQEIRARMTE
;
A
#
# COMPACT_ATOMS: atom_id res chain seq x y z
N MET A 1 -0.04 -46.02 -63.33
CA MET A 1 -0.53 -47.24 -63.97
C MET A 1 -0.03 -48.39 -63.13
N GLU A 2 -0.99 -49.15 -62.62
CA GLU A 2 -0.95 -50.37 -61.82
C GLU A 2 -0.13 -50.48 -60.50
N ASP A 3 -0.91 -50.74 -59.45
CA ASP A 3 -0.57 -51.41 -58.18
C ASP A 3 0.02 -52.82 -58.36
N ARG A 4 0.84 -53.27 -57.39
CA ARG A 4 0.78 -54.66 -56.84
C ARG A 4 1.53 -54.85 -55.51
N GLU A 5 0.73 -55.20 -54.50
CA GLU A 5 0.89 -56.10 -53.34
C GLU A 5 2.27 -56.62 -52.86
N MET A 6 2.52 -56.40 -51.55
CA MET A 6 2.92 -57.30 -50.41
C MET A 6 3.88 -58.52 -50.63
N PRO A 7 4.71 -58.99 -49.64
CA PRO A 7 4.37 -59.14 -48.20
C PRO A 7 5.52 -58.98 -47.14
N ALA A 8 5.13 -59.02 -45.85
CA ALA A 8 6.00 -59.10 -44.67
C ALA A 8 6.62 -60.50 -44.45
N PRO A 9 7.65 -60.67 -43.59
CA PRO A 9 7.35 -61.11 -42.22
C PRO A 9 8.31 -60.64 -41.09
N ARG A 10 7.88 -60.96 -39.87
CA ARG A 10 8.47 -60.99 -38.49
C ARG A 10 10.01 -61.16 -38.48
N TRP A 11 10.79 -60.70 -37.48
CA TRP A 11 11.08 -61.36 -36.19
C TRP A 11 11.85 -60.39 -35.23
N LEU A 12 11.40 -60.35 -33.97
CA LEU A 12 12.11 -60.30 -32.67
C LEU A 12 13.32 -59.34 -32.39
N LEU A 13 13.05 -58.36 -31.50
CA LEU A 13 13.77 -57.92 -30.26
C LEU A 13 15.31 -57.67 -30.25
N PRO A 14 15.90 -57.00 -29.23
CA PRO A 14 15.53 -55.77 -28.51
C PRO A 14 16.73 -54.78 -28.46
N PHE A 15 16.52 -53.46 -28.57
CA PHE A 15 17.57 -52.48 -28.22
C PHE A 15 17.21 -51.78 -26.91
N VAL A 16 17.97 -52.12 -25.88
CA VAL A 16 18.00 -51.44 -24.59
C VAL A 16 18.58 -50.05 -24.81
N GLY A 17 17.71 -49.05 -24.91
CA GLY A 17 18.08 -47.64 -24.91
C GLY A 17 18.00 -47.08 -23.50
N THR A 18 19.14 -46.95 -22.83
CA THR A 18 19.27 -46.28 -21.54
C THR A 18 19.00 -44.78 -21.74
N LEU A 19 17.77 -44.35 -21.52
CA LEU A 19 17.38 -42.94 -21.53
C LEU A 19 17.70 -42.33 -20.17
N ALA A 20 18.84 -41.64 -20.07
CA ALA A 20 19.20 -40.85 -18.89
C ALA A 20 18.26 -39.63 -18.79
N LEU A 21 17.23 -39.71 -17.95
CA LEU A 21 16.42 -38.55 -17.56
C LEU A 21 17.26 -37.64 -16.67
N ALA A 22 17.76 -36.55 -17.26
CA ALA A 22 18.27 -35.40 -16.51
C ALA A 22 17.09 -34.71 -15.82
N THR A 23 16.87 -35.01 -14.54
CA THR A 23 15.93 -34.30 -13.68
C THR A 23 16.50 -32.92 -13.37
N CYS A 24 16.09 -31.90 -14.11
CA CYS A 24 16.25 -30.51 -13.72
C CYS A 24 15.35 -30.24 -12.51
N SER A 25 15.90 -30.36 -11.30
CA SER A 25 15.25 -29.86 -10.09
C SER A 25 15.20 -28.34 -10.15
N SER A 26 14.07 -27.79 -10.61
CA SER A 26 13.76 -26.38 -10.40
C SER A 26 13.52 -26.17 -8.91
N THR A 27 14.55 -25.73 -8.18
CA THR A 27 14.37 -25.18 -6.84
C THR A 27 13.61 -23.87 -6.99
N VAL A 28 12.28 -23.94 -6.87
CA VAL A 28 11.46 -22.76 -6.61
C VAL A 28 11.83 -22.31 -5.19
N LEU A 29 12.73 -21.32 -5.09
CA LEU A 29 12.88 -20.57 -3.85
C LEU A 29 11.58 -19.79 -3.65
N ALA A 30 10.63 -20.39 -2.93
CA ALA A 30 9.60 -19.63 -2.27
C ALA A 30 10.31 -18.78 -1.20
N ALA A 31 10.54 -17.50 -1.50
CA ALA A 31 10.89 -16.53 -0.48
C ALA A 31 9.69 -16.43 0.47
N GLU A 32 9.74 -17.17 1.58
CA GLU A 32 8.97 -16.83 2.77
C GLU A 32 9.53 -15.52 3.31
N ALA A 33 9.15 -14.41 2.67
CA ALA A 33 9.19 -13.13 3.33
C ALA A 33 8.44 -13.30 4.65
N SER A 34 9.10 -12.92 5.74
CA SER A 34 8.61 -12.93 7.12
C SER A 34 7.23 -12.29 7.26
N ARG A 35 6.17 -13.02 6.92
CA ARG A 35 4.77 -12.57 6.96
C ARG A 35 4.31 -12.25 8.39
N ASP A 36 5.05 -12.70 9.40
CA ASP A 36 4.64 -12.60 10.80
C ASP A 36 5.12 -11.32 11.53
N GLN A 37 6.07 -10.57 10.98
CA GLN A 37 6.71 -9.44 11.69
C GLN A 37 6.44 -8.06 11.10
N SER A 38 5.67 -7.97 10.01
CA SER A 38 5.27 -6.67 9.48
C SER A 38 4.08 -6.12 10.27
N GLU A 39 4.27 -5.00 10.97
CA GLU A 39 3.20 -4.20 11.58
C GLU A 39 2.29 -3.53 10.54
N TRP A 40 2.61 -3.67 9.25
CA TRP A 40 1.84 -3.14 8.13
C TRP A 40 0.68 -4.08 7.75
N PRO A 41 -0.59 -3.67 7.92
CA PRO A 41 -1.75 -4.53 7.71
C PRO A 41 -2.30 -4.50 6.27
N CYS A 42 -1.78 -3.64 5.40
CA CYS A 42 -2.35 -3.44 4.07
C CYS A 42 -1.81 -4.49 3.07
N VAL A 43 -2.64 -4.83 2.08
CA VAL A 43 -2.27 -5.76 0.99
C VAL A 43 -1.10 -5.21 0.16
N GLN A 44 -1.06 -3.90 -0.05
CA GLN A 44 0.04 -3.23 -0.74
C GLN A 44 1.29 -3.23 0.14
N HIS A 45 2.46 -3.45 -0.49
CA HIS A 45 3.74 -3.34 0.19
C HIS A 45 3.94 -1.94 0.79
N LYS A 46 4.60 -1.90 1.94
CA LYS A 46 4.95 -0.63 2.58
C LYS A 46 6.05 0.06 1.78
N VAL A 47 5.73 1.23 1.21
CA VAL A 47 6.70 2.13 0.56
C VAL A 47 6.78 3.40 1.39
N ASP A 48 7.86 3.54 2.15
CA ASP A 48 8.02 4.61 3.16
C ASP A 48 8.06 6.02 2.55
N ARG A 49 8.64 6.15 1.35
CA ARG A 49 8.80 7.43 0.68
C ARG A 49 8.63 7.28 -0.82
N LEU A 50 7.81 8.16 -1.40
CA LEU A 50 7.66 8.30 -2.84
C LEU A 50 8.85 9.07 -3.39
N SER A 51 9.46 8.56 -4.46
CA SER A 51 10.50 9.27 -5.20
C SER A 51 9.90 10.14 -6.30
N SER A 52 10.63 11.18 -6.71
CA SER A 52 10.26 12.00 -7.87
C SER A 52 10.17 11.15 -9.14
N ALA A 53 11.15 10.28 -9.37
CA ALA A 53 11.18 9.40 -10.54
C ALA A 53 9.92 8.51 -10.69
N GLN A 54 9.23 8.19 -9.59
CA GLN A 54 7.96 7.44 -9.64
C GLN A 54 6.74 8.31 -9.95
N MET A 55 6.79 9.59 -9.58
CA MET A 55 5.62 10.48 -9.55
C MET A 55 5.64 11.55 -10.64
N TRP A 56 6.77 11.72 -11.32
CA TRP A 56 7.08 12.89 -12.14
C TRP A 56 7.99 12.54 -13.31
N ASP A 57 7.71 13.12 -14.48
CA ASP A 57 8.45 12.92 -15.73
C ASP A 57 9.27 14.15 -16.16
N GLY A 58 9.31 15.21 -15.34
CA GLY A 58 10.10 16.40 -15.60
C GLY A 58 11.49 16.35 -14.96
N PRO A 59 12.19 17.50 -14.89
CA PRO A 59 13.56 17.56 -14.38
C PRO A 59 13.68 17.08 -12.91
N PRO A 60 14.81 16.48 -12.50
CA PRO A 60 15.05 15.97 -11.15
C PRO A 60 14.84 17.04 -10.08
N VAL A 61 14.12 16.71 -9.01
CA VAL A 61 13.74 17.64 -7.92
C VAL A 61 14.28 17.24 -6.56
N GLU A 62 15.07 16.17 -6.51
CA GLU A 62 15.77 15.71 -5.33
C GLU A 62 16.64 16.85 -4.77
N ASP A 63 16.66 16.97 -3.43
CA ASP A 63 17.45 17.94 -2.69
C ASP A 63 17.14 19.43 -2.96
N LEU A 64 16.10 19.74 -3.75
CA LEU A 64 15.63 21.11 -3.88
C LEU A 64 14.98 21.58 -2.59
N THR A 65 15.51 22.67 -2.03
CA THR A 65 15.07 23.24 -0.76
C THR A 65 14.67 24.71 -0.84
N GLY A 66 14.98 25.40 -1.95
CA GLY A 66 14.69 26.83 -2.14
C GLY A 66 13.21 27.20 -2.08
N TRP A 67 12.30 26.24 -2.28
CA TRP A 67 10.87 26.43 -2.06
C TRP A 67 10.52 26.74 -0.60
N ARG A 68 11.41 26.44 0.36
CA ARG A 68 11.16 26.70 1.78
C ARG A 68 11.02 28.18 2.09
N GLU A 69 11.79 29.00 1.38
CA GLU A 69 11.83 30.47 1.53
C GLU A 69 10.80 31.17 0.63
N ASP A 70 10.25 30.45 -0.35
CA ASP A 70 9.26 30.99 -1.27
C ASP A 70 7.85 30.97 -0.67
N LYS A 71 7.44 32.15 -0.18
CA LYS A 71 6.10 32.34 0.42
C LYS A 71 4.95 32.04 -0.53
N SER A 72 5.13 32.18 -1.84
CA SER A 72 4.07 31.89 -2.81
C SER A 72 3.85 30.39 -2.94
N ILE A 73 4.93 29.61 -3.02
CA ILE A 73 4.90 28.14 -3.02
C ILE A 73 4.34 27.62 -1.70
N GLN A 74 4.82 28.14 -0.56
CA GLN A 74 4.36 27.71 0.77
C GLN A 74 2.85 27.89 0.99
N LYS A 75 2.27 28.94 0.42
CA LYS A 75 0.82 29.18 0.49
C LYS A 75 0.03 28.24 -0.43
N LEU A 76 0.62 27.84 -1.56
CA LEU A 76 -0.04 27.02 -2.56
C LEU A 76 -0.04 25.53 -2.17
N VAL A 77 1.04 25.03 -1.56
CA VAL A 77 1.19 23.61 -1.20
C VAL A 77 -0.02 23.03 -0.41
N PRO A 78 -0.53 23.67 0.66
CA PRO A 78 -1.70 23.15 1.39
C PRO A 78 -2.97 23.04 0.54
N VAL A 79 -3.14 23.91 -0.46
CA VAL A 79 -4.25 23.83 -1.42
C VAL A 79 -4.07 22.61 -2.31
N LEU A 80 -2.86 22.41 -2.84
CA LEU A 80 -2.55 21.32 -3.75
C LEU A 80 -2.54 19.94 -3.07
N THR A 81 -2.17 19.82 -1.80
CA THR A 81 -2.18 18.52 -1.09
C THR A 81 -3.51 18.20 -0.43
N SER A 82 -4.40 19.18 -0.23
CA SER A 82 -5.68 18.96 0.45
C SER A 82 -6.68 18.17 -0.40
N ARG A 83 -7.03 16.97 0.03
CA ARG A 83 -8.11 16.15 -0.58
C ARG A 83 -9.49 16.83 -0.61
N ARG A 84 -9.71 17.87 0.20
CA ARG A 84 -10.98 18.63 0.21
C ARG A 84 -11.08 19.62 -0.94
N VAL A 85 -9.96 19.96 -1.56
CA VAL A 85 -9.92 20.85 -2.72
C VAL A 85 -10.13 20.00 -3.97
N PRO A 86 -11.21 20.20 -4.74
CA PRO A 86 -11.42 19.54 -6.02
C PRO A 86 -10.20 19.67 -6.93
N ILE A 87 -9.96 18.67 -7.78
CA ILE A 87 -8.78 18.68 -8.65
C ILE A 87 -8.79 19.85 -9.64
N ASP A 88 -9.98 20.27 -10.09
CA ASP A 88 -10.13 21.41 -11.00
C ASP A 88 -9.79 22.75 -10.34
N ASP A 89 -10.11 22.91 -9.05
CA ASP A 89 -9.70 24.09 -8.28
C ASP A 89 -8.19 24.11 -8.04
N ALA A 90 -7.58 22.94 -7.81
CA ALA A 90 -6.13 22.81 -7.70
C ALA A 90 -5.44 23.12 -9.04
N ARG A 91 -5.98 22.61 -10.16
CA ARG A 91 -5.55 22.92 -11.54
C ARG A 91 -5.56 24.44 -11.76
N LYS A 92 -6.68 25.10 -11.44
CA LYS A 92 -6.80 26.55 -11.54
C LYS A 92 -5.78 27.29 -10.68
N ALA A 93 -5.52 26.83 -9.46
CA ALA A 93 -4.51 27.45 -8.60
C ALA A 93 -3.09 27.32 -9.18
N ILE A 94 -2.79 26.23 -9.90
CA ILE A 94 -1.51 26.06 -10.60
C ILE A 94 -1.46 26.95 -11.85
N ASP A 95 -2.57 27.08 -12.60
CA ASP A 95 -2.69 28.05 -13.72
C ASP A 95 -2.39 29.47 -13.26
N ASP A 96 -3.12 29.93 -12.26
CA ASP A 96 -3.00 31.30 -11.74
C ASP A 96 -1.56 31.55 -11.22
N PHE A 97 -0.95 30.55 -10.59
CA PHE A 97 0.46 30.60 -10.19
C PHE A 97 1.41 30.71 -11.40
N ALA A 98 1.29 29.82 -12.38
CA ALA A 98 2.16 29.79 -13.56
C ALA A 98 2.07 31.07 -14.41
N GLN A 99 0.87 31.64 -14.52
CA GLN A 99 0.61 32.89 -15.24
C GLN A 99 1.12 34.13 -14.51
N SER A 100 1.22 34.08 -13.17
CA SER A 100 1.77 35.19 -12.38
C SER A 100 3.29 35.34 -12.47
N LEU A 101 3.98 34.35 -13.06
CA LEU A 101 5.43 34.29 -13.13
C LEU A 101 5.96 34.83 -14.46
N PRO A 102 7.13 35.50 -14.46
CA PRO A 102 7.88 35.75 -15.69
C PRO A 102 8.15 34.44 -16.42
N GLU A 103 8.02 34.44 -17.75
CA GLU A 103 8.17 33.25 -18.60
C GLU A 103 9.51 32.54 -18.34
N GLU A 104 10.60 33.30 -18.27
CA GLU A 104 11.97 32.82 -18.02
C GLU A 104 12.13 32.10 -16.67
N GLN A 105 11.26 32.34 -15.69
CA GLN A 105 11.33 31.75 -14.35
C GLN A 105 10.26 30.68 -14.11
N ARG A 106 9.30 30.53 -15.03
CA ARG A 106 8.11 29.69 -14.84
C ARG A 106 8.50 28.24 -14.57
N ASP A 107 9.32 27.64 -15.42
CA ASP A 107 9.70 26.23 -15.31
C ASP A 107 10.51 25.96 -14.04
N GLN A 108 11.43 26.86 -13.68
CA GLN A 108 12.19 26.75 -12.44
C GLN A 108 11.28 26.80 -11.20
N LYS A 109 10.28 27.69 -11.20
CA LYS A 109 9.33 27.84 -10.09
C LYS A 109 8.33 26.68 -10.01
N LEU A 110 7.84 26.17 -11.14
CA LEU A 110 6.98 24.99 -11.20
C LEU A 110 7.72 23.73 -10.75
N LYS A 111 8.99 23.59 -11.12
CA LYS A 111 9.88 22.54 -10.60
C LYS A 111 10.02 22.61 -9.08
N LEU A 112 10.26 23.81 -8.52
CA LEU A 112 10.32 24.02 -7.07
C LEU A 112 8.98 23.74 -6.38
N LEU A 113 7.86 24.09 -7.02
CA LEU A 113 6.51 23.79 -6.52
C LEU A 113 6.30 22.28 -6.42
N PHE A 114 6.66 21.52 -7.46
CA PHE A 114 6.55 20.07 -7.41
C PHE A 114 7.41 19.47 -6.29
N ALA A 115 8.66 19.94 -6.13
CA ALA A 115 9.52 19.52 -5.01
C ALA A 115 8.84 19.71 -3.65
N ALA A 116 8.20 20.87 -3.46
CA ALA A 116 7.49 21.20 -2.22
C ALA A 116 6.23 20.33 -2.00
N VAL A 117 5.46 20.05 -3.05
CA VAL A 117 4.28 19.18 -3.00
C VAL A 117 4.69 17.73 -2.71
N LEU A 118 5.76 17.23 -3.33
CA LEU A 118 6.29 15.89 -3.06
C LEU A 118 6.78 15.76 -1.61
N ASP A 119 7.48 16.75 -1.08
CA ASP A 119 7.91 16.78 0.32
C ASP A 119 6.72 16.76 1.28
N ALA A 120 5.75 17.66 1.09
CA ALA A 120 4.55 17.73 1.93
C ALA A 120 3.74 16.43 1.86
N THR A 121 3.57 15.88 0.66
CA THR A 121 2.87 14.60 0.46
C THR A 121 3.56 13.46 1.21
N ASN A 122 4.89 13.36 1.12
CA ASN A 122 5.65 12.34 1.84
C ASN A 122 5.52 12.48 3.36
N ARG A 123 5.48 13.72 3.88
CA ARG A 123 5.21 13.97 5.30
C ARG A 123 3.81 13.52 5.71
N ASP A 124 2.79 13.87 4.93
CA ASP A 124 1.40 13.47 5.19
C ASP A 124 1.24 11.94 5.15
N ARG A 125 1.85 11.28 4.16
CA ARG A 125 1.89 9.82 4.05
C ARG A 125 2.52 9.18 5.26
N ALA A 126 3.70 9.63 5.68
CA ALA A 126 4.38 9.09 6.85
C ALA A 126 3.49 9.13 8.11
N VAL A 127 2.74 10.21 8.31
CA VAL A 127 1.79 10.33 9.43
C VAL A 127 0.66 9.30 9.34
N VAL A 128 0.06 9.15 8.16
CA VAL A 128 -1.03 8.19 7.91
C VAL A 128 -0.54 6.76 8.08
N MET A 129 0.58 6.41 7.44
CA MET A 129 1.18 5.08 7.50
C MET A 129 1.53 4.68 8.92
N ALA A 130 2.19 5.57 9.68
CA ALA A 130 2.46 5.32 11.09
C ALA A 130 1.15 5.17 11.90
N GLY A 131 0.09 5.89 11.55
CA GLY A 131 -1.24 5.73 12.15
C GLY A 131 -1.85 4.34 11.94
N ILE A 132 -1.72 3.81 10.72
CA ILE A 132 -2.17 2.47 10.34
C ILE A 132 -1.39 1.40 11.13
N GLU A 133 -0.07 1.51 11.21
CA GLU A 133 0.75 0.58 12.00
C GLU A 133 0.41 0.62 13.49
N ARG A 134 0.24 1.82 14.06
CA ARG A 134 -0.22 1.97 15.45
C ARG A 134 -1.59 1.33 15.66
N PHE A 135 -2.48 1.43 14.68
CA PHE A 135 -3.80 0.80 14.75
C PHE A 135 -3.67 -0.73 14.72
N GLN A 136 -2.87 -1.28 13.82
CA GLN A 136 -2.65 -2.72 13.71
C GLN A 136 -2.07 -3.31 14.99
N ARG A 137 -1.05 -2.67 15.57
CA ARG A 137 -0.48 -3.10 16.86
C ARG A 137 -1.54 -3.20 17.95
N ARG A 138 -2.40 -2.18 18.07
CA ARG A 138 -3.51 -2.20 19.05
C ARG A 138 -4.53 -3.29 18.74
N GLN A 139 -4.77 -3.64 17.48
CA GLN A 139 -5.63 -4.76 17.14
C GLN A 139 -5.01 -6.10 17.57
N ARG A 140 -3.70 -6.29 17.38
CA ARG A 140 -2.97 -7.48 17.84
C ARG A 140 -3.05 -7.62 19.37
N GLU A 141 -2.74 -6.54 20.10
CA GLU A 141 -2.86 -6.50 21.57
C GLU A 141 -4.28 -6.84 22.04
N ARG A 142 -5.30 -6.31 21.35
CA ARG A 142 -6.70 -6.60 21.67
C ARG A 142 -7.07 -8.05 21.39
N ALA A 143 -6.56 -8.66 20.32
CA ALA A 143 -6.79 -10.07 20.02
C ALA A 143 -6.28 -10.97 21.16
N VAL A 144 -5.04 -10.74 21.62
CA VAL A 144 -4.45 -11.45 22.77
C VAL A 144 -5.30 -11.26 24.04
N ALA A 145 -5.79 -10.04 24.29
CA ALA A 145 -6.66 -9.78 25.44
C ALA A 145 -7.99 -10.54 25.35
N ILE A 146 -8.59 -10.65 24.15
CA ILE A 146 -9.83 -11.41 23.91
C ILE A 146 -9.60 -12.91 24.10
N GLU A 147 -8.46 -13.45 23.66
CA GLU A 147 -8.07 -14.84 23.89
C GLU A 147 -7.96 -15.15 25.38
N LYS A 148 -7.33 -14.25 26.15
CA LYS A 148 -7.25 -14.36 27.61
C LYS A 148 -8.63 -14.30 28.26
N GLN A 149 -9.47 -13.34 27.88
CA GLN A 149 -10.85 -13.24 28.37
C GLN A 149 -11.67 -14.50 28.05
N SER A 150 -11.47 -15.09 26.87
CA SER A 150 -12.12 -16.35 26.50
C SER A 150 -11.69 -17.49 27.42
N ALA A 151 -10.40 -17.58 27.79
CA ALA A 151 -9.90 -18.58 28.72
C ALA A 151 -10.46 -18.38 30.13
N GLU A 152 -10.41 -17.16 30.65
CA GLU A 152 -10.98 -16.82 31.97
C GLU A 152 -12.48 -17.15 32.04
N LEU A 153 -13.24 -16.84 31.00
CA LEU A 153 -14.65 -17.17 30.91
C LEU A 153 -14.91 -18.68 30.91
N ARG A 154 -14.05 -19.49 30.27
CA ARG A 154 -14.15 -20.97 30.35
C ARG A 154 -13.94 -21.45 31.78
N ASP A 155 -12.94 -20.92 32.48
CA ASP A 155 -12.63 -21.30 33.85
C ASP A 155 -13.77 -20.91 34.81
N LEU A 156 -14.34 -19.71 34.64
CA LEU A 156 -15.50 -19.25 35.41
C LEU A 156 -16.72 -20.16 35.22
N ARG A 157 -16.97 -20.62 33.99
CA ARG A 157 -18.07 -21.56 33.67
C ARG A 157 -17.85 -22.96 34.24
N ALA A 158 -16.59 -23.39 34.39
CA ALA A 158 -16.25 -24.69 34.97
C ALA A 158 -16.27 -24.70 36.50
N SER A 159 -16.13 -23.53 37.14
CA SER A 159 -16.17 -23.40 38.59
C SER A 159 -17.59 -23.55 39.15
N LYS A 160 -17.73 -24.31 40.22
CA LYS A 160 -18.98 -24.45 40.99
C LYS A 160 -19.17 -23.36 42.03
N ASP A 161 -18.11 -22.60 42.32
CA ASP A 161 -18.08 -21.58 43.38
C ASP A 161 -18.40 -20.17 42.88
N VAL A 162 -18.58 -20.01 41.56
CA VAL A 162 -18.90 -18.73 40.91
C VAL A 162 -20.40 -18.63 40.66
N SER A 163 -21.00 -17.49 41.03
CA SER A 163 -22.43 -17.29 40.80
C SER A 163 -22.76 -17.14 39.31
N PRO A 164 -23.96 -17.59 38.85
CA PRO A 164 -24.39 -17.41 37.47
C PRO A 164 -24.37 -15.95 36.99
N ALA A 165 -24.63 -15.00 37.89
CA ALA A 165 -24.58 -13.57 37.58
C ALA A 165 -23.17 -13.10 37.18
N LYS A 166 -22.11 -13.56 37.87
CA LYS A 166 -20.71 -13.22 37.53
C LYS A 166 -20.29 -13.81 36.18
N VAL A 167 -20.74 -15.03 35.87
CA VAL A 167 -20.50 -15.65 34.57
C VAL A 167 -21.20 -14.85 33.45
N ALA A 168 -22.44 -14.43 33.67
CA ALA A 168 -23.19 -13.62 32.70
C ALA A 168 -22.56 -12.24 32.45
N GLU A 169 -22.05 -11.58 33.49
CA GLU A 169 -21.32 -10.31 33.35
C GLU A 169 -20.04 -10.48 32.52
N ALA A 170 -19.22 -11.49 32.85
CA ALA A 170 -18.01 -11.79 32.09
C ALA A 170 -18.31 -12.16 30.62
N GLN A 171 -19.41 -12.88 30.39
CA GLN A 171 -19.90 -13.20 29.05
C GLN A 171 -20.23 -11.93 28.26
N GLN A 172 -21.01 -11.03 28.84
CA GLN A 172 -21.41 -9.79 28.19
C GLN A 172 -20.20 -8.92 27.84
N ALA A 173 -19.22 -8.84 28.74
CA ALA A 173 -17.98 -8.10 28.50
C ALA A 173 -17.17 -8.72 27.34
N TYR A 174 -17.07 -10.05 27.29
CA TYR A 174 -16.42 -10.77 26.20
C TYR A 174 -17.13 -10.54 24.85
N ASP A 175 -18.46 -10.69 24.81
CA ASP A 175 -19.24 -10.52 23.58
C ASP A 175 -19.12 -9.11 23.02
N TRP A 176 -19.18 -8.11 23.91
CA TRP A 176 -18.91 -6.72 23.54
C TRP A 176 -17.50 -6.56 22.98
N ALA A 177 -16.50 -7.20 23.61
CA ALA A 177 -15.11 -7.08 23.20
C ALA A 177 -14.85 -7.68 21.81
N VAL A 178 -15.42 -8.87 21.53
CA VAL A 178 -15.35 -9.54 20.22
C VAL A 178 -16.03 -8.70 19.16
N ARG A 179 -17.23 -8.18 19.43
CA ARG A 179 -17.97 -7.34 18.48
C ARG A 179 -17.16 -6.10 18.08
N VAL A 180 -16.66 -5.33 19.06
CA VAL A 180 -15.87 -4.12 18.81
C VAL A 180 -14.57 -4.44 18.06
N PHE A 181 -13.92 -5.56 18.37
CA PHE A 181 -12.74 -6.01 17.63
C PHE A 181 -13.07 -6.33 16.17
N SER A 182 -14.14 -7.09 15.92
CA SER A 182 -14.57 -7.43 14.55
C SER A 182 -14.92 -6.18 13.73
N GLU A 183 -15.70 -5.25 14.30
CA GLU A 183 -16.05 -3.99 13.63
C GLU A 183 -14.80 -3.17 13.25
N ARG A 184 -13.80 -3.14 14.14
CA ARG A 184 -12.53 -2.43 13.90
C ARG A 184 -11.67 -3.11 12.85
N GLN A 185 -11.61 -4.44 12.84
CA GLN A 185 -10.87 -5.20 11.83
C GLN A 185 -11.43 -4.94 10.43
N GLN A 186 -12.75 -4.85 10.29
CA GLN A 186 -13.41 -4.54 9.03
C GLN A 186 -13.10 -3.13 8.49
N ALA A 187 -12.60 -2.22 9.34
CA ALA A 187 -12.23 -0.86 8.93
C ALA A 187 -10.80 -0.76 8.37
N ILE A 188 -9.96 -1.80 8.51
CA ILE A 188 -8.57 -1.78 8.01
C ILE A 188 -8.49 -1.50 6.50
N PRO A 189 -9.26 -2.16 5.64
CA PRO A 189 -9.20 -1.89 4.19
C PRO A 189 -9.42 -0.42 3.85
N LEU A 190 -10.40 0.23 4.49
CA LEU A 190 -10.69 1.65 4.30
C LEU A 190 -9.52 2.55 4.73
N ALA A 191 -8.84 2.20 5.82
CA ALA A 191 -7.64 2.93 6.24
C ALA A 191 -6.50 2.77 5.23
N CYS A 192 -6.37 1.58 4.62
CA CYS A 192 -5.37 1.27 3.62
C CYS A 192 -5.60 1.96 2.26
N GLU A 193 -6.80 2.47 1.98
CA GLU A 193 -7.06 3.30 0.80
C GLU A 193 -6.47 4.71 0.92
N VAL A 194 -6.29 5.23 2.14
CA VAL A 194 -5.88 6.62 2.36
C VAL A 194 -4.50 6.94 1.75
N PRO A 195 -3.44 6.13 1.93
CA PRO A 195 -2.15 6.35 1.26
C PRO A 195 -2.28 6.37 -0.27
N VAL A 196 -3.11 5.48 -0.85
CA VAL A 196 -3.33 5.39 -2.29
C VAL A 196 -3.99 6.66 -2.83
N LEU A 197 -5.00 7.19 -2.14
CA LEU A 197 -5.65 8.44 -2.52
C LEU A 197 -4.69 9.64 -2.46
N ILE A 198 -3.75 9.63 -1.51
CA ILE A 198 -2.71 10.65 -1.41
C ILE A 198 -1.74 10.57 -2.61
N GLU A 199 -1.32 9.36 -3.00
CA GLU A 199 -0.49 9.11 -4.19
C GLU A 199 -1.18 9.57 -5.47
N GLN A 200 -2.44 9.16 -5.68
CA GLN A 200 -3.22 9.54 -6.86
C GLN A 200 -3.35 11.05 -6.99
N ARG A 201 -3.57 11.76 -5.88
CA ARG A 201 -3.61 13.22 -5.87
C ARG A 201 -2.25 13.81 -6.25
N LEU A 202 -1.16 13.32 -5.67
CA LEU A 202 0.18 13.78 -6.03
C LEU A 202 0.47 13.58 -7.52
N PHE A 203 0.10 12.43 -8.09
CA PHE A 203 0.26 12.16 -9.51
C PHE A 203 -0.56 13.14 -10.37
N ALA A 204 -1.82 13.39 -10.02
CA ALA A 204 -2.65 14.36 -10.73
C ALA A 204 -2.02 15.78 -10.68
N ILE A 205 -1.56 16.22 -9.50
CA ILE A 205 -0.89 17.51 -9.35
C ILE A 205 0.42 17.57 -10.13
N ALA A 206 1.20 16.50 -10.15
CA ALA A 206 2.41 16.40 -10.96
C ALA A 206 2.11 16.63 -12.45
N GLN A 207 1.11 15.94 -12.99
CA GLN A 207 0.69 16.12 -14.39
C GLN A 207 0.25 17.56 -14.68
N GLU A 208 -0.48 18.19 -13.77
CA GLU A 208 -0.88 19.60 -13.94
C GLU A 208 0.29 20.57 -13.93
N ILE A 209 1.26 20.38 -13.04
CA ILE A 209 2.46 21.23 -13.04
C ILE A 209 3.25 21.02 -14.34
N ARG A 210 3.43 19.78 -14.80
CA ARG A 210 4.11 19.46 -16.07
C ARG A 210 3.47 20.09 -17.28
N ALA A 211 2.14 20.07 -17.37
CA ALA A 211 1.40 20.63 -18.49
C ALA A 211 1.60 22.14 -18.69
N ARG A 212 2.19 22.83 -17.71
CA ARG A 212 2.48 24.29 -17.73
C ARG A 212 3.97 24.61 -17.84
N MET A 213 4.80 23.58 -17.94
CA MET A 213 6.22 23.72 -18.22
C MET A 213 6.47 23.64 -19.72
N THR A 214 7.50 24.34 -20.18
CA THR A 214 7.93 24.36 -21.58
C THR A 214 8.94 23.26 -21.92
N GLU A 215 9.71 22.79 -20.93
CA GLU A 215 10.59 21.62 -21.01
C GLU A 215 9.99 20.41 -20.27
#